data_AF-A0A2E1DMS3-F1
#
_entry.id   AF-A0A2E1DMS3-F1
#
_cell.length_a   1.000
_cell.length_b   1.000
_cell.length_c   1.000
_cell.angle_alpha   90.00
_cell.angle_beta   90.00
_cell.angle_gamma   90.00
#
_symmetry.space_group_name_H-M   'P 1'
#
loop_
_entity.id
_entity.type
_entity.pdbx_description
1 polymer ?
#
loop_
_entity_poly.entity_id
_entity_poly.type
_entity_poly.pdbx_seq_one_letter_code
_entity_poly.pdbx_strand_id
1 'polypeptide(L)' 'LAKAYCSEAYFNTTAENIQIHGGIGFTWEHPAHLYFKRAKSSELLFGDPTYHRELLAQRIGI' A
#
# COMPACT_ATOMS: atom_id res chain seq x y z
N LEU A 1 -10.45 2.90 9.67
CA LEU A 1 -10.68 2.29 8.33
C LEU A 1 -10.03 3.04 7.18
N ALA A 2 -10.11 4.38 7.11
CA ALA A 2 -9.47 5.15 6.03
C ALA A 2 -8.00 4.76 5.78
N LYS A 3 -7.19 4.63 6.85
CA LYS A 3 -5.80 4.15 6.75
C LYS A 3 -5.72 2.78 6.08
N ALA A 4 -6.43 1.77 6.59
CA ALA A 4 -6.42 0.41 6.03
C ALA A 4 -6.77 0.41 4.53
N TYR A 5 -7.85 1.08 4.16
CA TYR A 5 -8.32 1.16 2.78
C TYR A 5 -7.32 1.85 1.86
N CYS A 6 -6.86 3.06 2.23
CA CYS A 6 -5.90 3.80 1.41
C CYS A 6 -4.54 3.10 1.31
N SER A 7 -4.11 2.38 2.36
CA SER A 7 -2.87 1.62 2.36
C SER A 7 -2.90 0.49 1.34
N GLU A 8 -3.98 -0.28 1.30
CA GLU A 8 -4.16 -1.36 0.32
C GLU A 8 -4.31 -0.82 -1.10
N ALA A 9 -5.11 0.24 -1.27
CA ALA A 9 -5.25 0.90 -2.57
C ALA A 9 -3.89 1.39 -3.09
N TYR A 10 -3.10 2.06 -2.24
CA TYR A 10 -1.78 2.56 -2.64
C TYR A 10 -0.82 1.43 -3.00
N PHE A 11 -0.82 0.34 -2.22
CA PHE A 11 -0.03 -0.85 -2.55
C PHE A 11 -0.41 -1.44 -3.91
N ASN A 12 -1.70 -1.70 -4.14
CA ASN A 12 -2.19 -2.32 -5.37
C ASN A 12 -1.93 -1.43 -6.59
N THR A 13 -2.30 -0.14 -6.53
CA THR A 13 -2.11 0.79 -7.65
C THR A 13 -0.63 0.98 -8.00
N THR A 14 0.27 0.97 -7.01
CA THR A 14 1.70 1.09 -7.31
C THR A 14 2.32 -0.20 -7.85
N ALA A 15 1.79 -1.37 -7.47
CA ALA A 15 2.15 -2.64 -8.09
C ALA A 15 1.70 -2.68 -9.56
N GLU A 16 0.46 -2.30 -9.84
CA GLU A 16 -0.09 -2.18 -11.20
C GLU A 16 0.69 -1.15 -12.03
N ASN A 17 1.08 -0.03 -11.43
CA ASN A 17 1.91 0.98 -12.09
C ASN A 17 3.24 0.38 -12.59
N ILE A 18 3.89 -0.48 -11.82
CA ILE A 18 5.08 -1.22 -12.29
C ILE A 18 4.70 -2.13 -13.46
N GLN A 19 3.63 -2.91 -13.31
CA GLN A 19 3.21 -3.89 -14.32
C GLN A 19 2.84 -3.25 -15.67
N ILE A 20 2.14 -2.12 -15.65
CA ILE A 20 1.72 -1.37 -16.85
C ILE A 20 2.94 -0.89 -17.66
N HIS A 21 4.00 -0.45 -16.97
CA HIS A 21 5.23 -0.01 -17.63
C HIS A 21 6.14 -1.19 -18.02
N GLY A 22 5.91 -2.38 -17.49
CA GLY A 22 6.76 -3.55 -17.71
C GLY A 22 8.16 -3.36 -17.12
N GLY A 23 9.19 -3.90 -17.77
CA GLY A 23 10.56 -3.93 -17.24
C GLY A 23 11.11 -2.56 -16.82
N ILE A 24 10.82 -1.49 -17.59
CA ILE A 24 11.27 -0.13 -17.27
C ILE A 24 10.66 0.38 -15.95
N GLY A 25 9.49 -0.13 -15.55
CA GLY A 25 8.85 0.21 -14.28
C GLY A 25 9.71 -0.13 -13.06
N PHE A 26 10.71 -1.01 -13.22
CA PHE A 26 11.63 -1.46 -12.18
C PHE A 26 13.09 -0.98 -12.39
N THR A 27 13.35 -0.10 -13.36
CA THR A 27 14.67 0.48 -13.60
C THR A 27 14.78 1.91 -13.04
N TRP A 28 15.96 2.53 -13.12
CA TRP A 28 16.21 3.87 -12.57
C TRP A 28 15.64 5.01 -13.42
N GLU A 29 15.36 4.72 -14.68
CA GLU A 29 14.86 5.65 -15.69
C GLU A 29 13.38 6.00 -15.49
N HIS A 30 12.63 5.14 -14.78
CA HIS A 30 11.21 5.37 -14.50
C HIS A 30 10.90 5.36 -12.99
N PRO A 31 10.14 6.33 -12.45
CA PRO A 31 9.92 6.45 -11.01
C PRO A 31 8.90 5.45 -10.42
N ALA A 32 8.26 4.58 -11.21
CA ALA A 32 7.19 3.67 -10.74
C ALA A 32 7.60 2.86 -9.50
N HIS A 33 8.79 2.25 -9.52
CA HIS A 33 9.31 1.48 -8.39
C HIS A 33 9.53 2.28 -7.10
N LEU A 34 9.72 3.61 -7.19
CA LEU A 34 9.83 4.48 -6.00
C LEU A 34 8.50 4.57 -5.25
N TYR A 35 7.39 4.64 -5.98
CA TYR A 35 6.06 4.70 -5.37
C TYR A 35 5.69 3.37 -4.70
N PHE A 36 6.02 2.23 -5.31
CA PHE A 36 5.81 0.92 -4.70
C PHE A 36 6.61 0.75 -3.41
N LYS A 37 7.90 1.14 -3.41
CA LYS A 37 8.73 1.17 -2.19
C LYS A 37 8.11 2.04 -1.10
N ARG A 38 7.61 3.23 -1.45
CA ARG A 38 6.93 4.11 -0.51
C ARG A 38 5.61 3.53 0.00
N ALA A 39 4.84 2.85 -0.85
CA ALA A 39 3.61 2.17 -0.44
C ALA A 39 3.90 1.09 0.61
N LYS A 40 4.92 0.26 0.40
CA LYS A 40 5.38 -0.72 1.41
C LYS A 40 5.78 -0.07 2.73
N SER A 41 6.59 1.00 2.70
CA SER A 41 6.98 1.67 3.94
C SER A 41 5.80 2.36 4.64
N SER A 42 4.88 2.95 3.88
CA SER A 42 3.69 3.63 4.44
C SER A 42 2.67 2.64 5.00
N GLU A 43 2.63 1.41 4.48
CA GLU A 43 1.79 0.35 5.01
C GLU A 43 2.12 0.02 6.46
N LEU A 44 3.41 0.00 6.83
CA LEU A 44 3.85 -0.28 8.19
C LEU A 44 3.73 0.95 9.11
N LEU A 45 3.75 2.15 8.54
CA LEU A 45 3.65 3.38 9.32
C LEU A 45 2.25 3.55 9.92
N PHE A 46 2.19 3.83 11.21
CA PHE A 46 0.95 4.03 12.00
C PHE A 46 0.00 2.82 12.10
N GLY A 47 0.54 1.61 11.90
CA GLY A 47 -0.20 0.35 12.01
C GLY A 47 -0.72 -0.13 10.64
N ASP A 48 -0.60 -1.42 10.37
CA ASP A 48 -0.98 -2.00 9.08
C ASP A 48 -2.52 -2.09 8.88
N PRO A 49 -3.00 -2.47 7.67
CA PRO A 49 -4.43 -2.62 7.44
C PRO A 49 -5.12 -3.60 8.39
N THR A 50 -4.44 -4.68 8.79
CA THR A 50 -4.96 -5.70 9.72
C THR A 50 -5.18 -5.09 11.09
N TYR A 51 -4.18 -4.39 11.64
CA TYR A 51 -4.26 -3.68 12.91
C TYR A 51 -5.49 -2.75 12.98
N HIS A 52 -5.73 -1.96 11.94
CA HIS A 52 -6.88 -1.05 11.92
C HIS A 52 -8.23 -1.75 11.78
N ARG A 53 -8.29 -2.94 11.16
CA ARG A 53 -9.51 -3.75 11.09
C ARG A 53 -9.77 -4.45 12.41
N GLU A 54 -8.75 -4.99 13.06
CA GLU A 54 -8.85 -5.59 14.40
C GLU A 54 -9.30 -4.55 15.43
N LEU A 55 -8.72 -3.34 15.39
CA LEU A 55 -9.15 -2.25 16.26
C LEU A 55 -10.61 -1.87 16.04
N LEU A 56 -11.11 -1.93 14.80
CA LEU A 56 -12.53 -1.72 14.54
C LEU A 56 -13.38 -2.86 15.10
N ALA A 57 -12.99 -4.11 14.86
CA ALA A 57 -13.69 -5.30 15.33
C ALA A 57 -13.89 -5.24 16.86
N GLN A 58 -12.81 -4.95 17.59
CA GLN A 58 -12.84 -4.70 19.02
C GLN A 58 -13.80 -3.57 19.43
N ARG A 59 -13.86 -2.47 18.67
CA ARG A 59 -14.73 -1.32 18.97
C ARG A 59 -16.21 -1.59 18.73
N ILE A 60 -16.53 -2.49 17.81
CA ILE A 60 -17.91 -2.85 17.47
C ILE A 60 -18.35 -4.17 18.10
N GLY A 61 -17.46 -4.84 18.85
CA GLY A 61 -17.74 -6.04 19.62
C GLY A 61 -17.85 -7.31 18.78
N ILE A 62 -17.11 -7.41 17.67
CA ILE A 62 -17.00 -8.62 16.84
C ILE A 62 -15.57 -9.15 16.76
#